data_AF-A0A1Q3C0N9-F1
#
_entry.id   AF-A0A1Q3C0N9-F1
#
_cell.length_a   1.000
_cell.length_b   1.000
_cell.length_c   1.000
_cell.angle_alpha   90.00
_cell.angle_beta   90.00
_cell.angle_gamma   90.00
#
_symmetry.space_group_name_H-M   'P 1'
#
loop_
_entity.id
_entity.type
_entity.pdbx_description
1 polymer ?
#
loop_
_entity_poly.entity_id
_entity_poly.type
_entity_poly.pdbx_seq_one_letter_code
_entity_poly.pdbx_strand_id
1 'polypeptide(L)'
;MSSSTSLDSSSPQAIMQPPVANIHHFLSIKLNASNYLIWRSQFLALLCGYDLISYVDGTTQPQPTQLDDGSPNPTYILWHKQDQLLLSWLLSSLTESVHEQVVGLESSHAVWQYLSSTFSSQS
;
A
#
# COMPACT_ATOMS: atom_id res chain seq x y z
N MET A 1 49.61 -27.57 3.48
CA MET A 1 49.36 -26.37 2.65
C MET A 1 47.87 -26.20 2.54
N SER A 2 47.30 -25.29 3.32
CA SER A 2 45.85 -25.05 3.36
C SER A 2 45.56 -23.72 2.68
N SER A 3 44.82 -23.78 1.58
CA SER A 3 44.35 -22.67 0.75
C SER A 3 43.08 -23.18 0.05
N SER A 4 41.96 -22.51 -0.10
CA SER A 4 41.50 -21.19 0.32
C SER A 4 39.97 -21.23 0.34
N THR A 5 39.40 -20.39 1.20
CA THR A 5 37.98 -20.02 1.27
C THR A 5 37.44 -19.48 -0.05
N SER A 6 36.23 -19.91 -0.43
CA SER A 6 35.27 -19.06 -1.15
C SER A 6 33.90 -19.23 -0.47
N LEU A 7 33.57 -18.27 0.39
CA LEU A 7 32.21 -18.11 0.92
C LEU A 7 31.43 -17.34 -0.14
N ASP A 8 30.73 -18.08 -1.00
CA ASP A 8 29.65 -17.53 -1.82
C ASP A 8 28.55 -17.02 -0.88
N SER A 9 28.56 -15.71 -0.63
CA SER A 9 27.55 -15.03 0.19
C SER A 9 26.42 -14.56 -0.72
N SER A 10 25.75 -15.50 -1.37
CA SER A 10 24.44 -15.27 -1.97
C SER A 10 23.38 -15.47 -0.90
N SER A 11 23.31 -14.54 0.06
CA SER A 11 22.17 -14.50 0.98
C SER A 11 20.92 -14.14 0.16
N PRO A 12 19.87 -14.98 0.12
CA PRO A 12 18.60 -14.52 -0.41
C PRO A 12 18.16 -13.39 0.51
N GLN A 13 18.04 -12.17 -0.02
CA GLN A 13 17.35 -11.10 0.69
C GLN A 13 16.00 -11.68 1.08
N ALA A 14 15.80 -11.91 2.38
CA ALA A 14 14.53 -12.37 2.89
C ALA A 14 13.52 -11.32 2.45
N ILE A 15 12.73 -11.68 1.42
CA ILE A 15 11.62 -10.88 0.97
C ILE A 15 10.77 -10.74 2.23
N MET A 16 10.79 -9.55 2.82
CA MET A 16 9.86 -9.16 3.86
C MET A 16 8.50 -9.15 3.17
N GLN A 17 7.92 -10.32 2.94
CA GLN A 17 6.51 -10.42 2.67
C GLN A 17 5.88 -9.77 3.89
N PRO A 18 5.19 -8.63 3.74
CA PRO A 18 4.47 -8.08 4.87
C PRO A 18 3.63 -9.25 5.40
N PRO A 19 3.71 -9.58 6.70
CA PRO A 19 2.83 -10.58 7.25
C PRO A 19 1.44 -10.19 6.77
N VAL A 20 0.63 -11.16 6.36
CA VAL A 20 -0.80 -10.96 6.08
C VAL A 20 -1.41 -10.55 7.43
N ALA A 21 -1.15 -9.32 7.82
CA ALA A 21 -1.50 -8.74 9.08
C ALA A 21 -3.00 -8.64 8.99
N ASN A 22 -3.67 -9.17 10.01
CA ASN A 22 -5.11 -9.13 10.05
C ASN A 22 -5.51 -7.68 10.36
N ILE A 23 -5.51 -6.82 9.32
CA ILE A 23 -5.60 -5.35 9.41
C ILE A 23 -6.87 -4.90 10.13
N HIS A 24 -7.89 -5.77 10.14
CA HIS A 24 -9.11 -5.60 10.91
C HIS A 24 -8.86 -5.37 12.42
N HIS A 25 -7.75 -5.87 12.99
CA HIS A 25 -7.38 -5.55 14.37
C HIS A 25 -6.80 -4.13 14.52
N PHE A 26 -6.16 -3.60 13.48
CA PHE A 26 -5.54 -2.28 13.50
C PHE A 26 -6.52 -1.16 13.15
N LEU A 27 -7.57 -1.46 12.37
CA LEU A 27 -8.57 -0.49 11.92
C LEU A 27 -9.93 -0.82 12.53
N SER A 28 -10.07 -0.60 13.83
CA SER A 28 -11.33 -0.80 14.55
C SER A 28 -12.44 0.17 14.10
N ILE A 29 -12.10 1.24 13.38
CA ILE A 29 -13.03 2.28 12.95
C ILE A 29 -13.12 2.27 11.43
N LYS A 30 -14.32 2.08 10.89
CA LYS A 30 -14.60 2.26 9.47
C LYS A 30 -14.87 3.74 9.16
N LEU A 31 -14.30 4.25 8.08
CA LEU A 31 -14.53 5.62 7.60
C LEU A 31 -16.01 5.80 7.26
N ASN A 32 -16.59 6.86 7.82
CA ASN A 32 -17.90 7.41 7.48
C ASN A 32 -17.80 8.93 7.37
N ALA A 33 -18.91 9.60 7.06
CA ALA A 33 -18.94 11.04 6.82
C ALA A 33 -18.54 11.93 8.03
N SER A 34 -18.46 11.38 9.24
CA SER A 34 -18.28 12.14 10.48
C SER A 34 -16.97 11.87 11.22
N ASN A 35 -16.16 10.91 10.78
CA ASN A 35 -14.99 10.44 11.54
C ASN A 35 -13.68 10.49 10.75
N TYR A 36 -13.64 11.24 9.65
CA TYR A 36 -12.50 11.26 8.73
C TYR A 36 -11.17 11.60 9.41
N LEU A 37 -11.11 12.60 10.30
CA LEU A 37 -9.85 12.94 10.99
C LEU A 37 -9.32 11.80 11.87
N ILE A 38 -10.22 11.11 12.58
CA ILE A 38 -9.85 9.99 13.45
C ILE A 38 -9.40 8.80 12.59
N TRP A 39 -10.17 8.46 11.55
CA TRP A 39 -9.83 7.39 10.62
C TRP A 39 -8.49 7.67 9.93
N ARG A 40 -8.29 8.88 9.41
CA ARG A 40 -7.06 9.28 8.71
C ARG A 40 -5.85 9.17 9.62
N SER A 41 -5.96 9.61 10.88
CA SER A 41 -4.86 9.51 11.86
C SER A 41 -4.44 8.05 12.10
N GLN A 42 -5.40 7.15 12.31
CA GLN A 42 -5.14 5.72 12.48
C GLN A 42 -4.52 5.09 11.23
N PHE A 43 -5.09 5.40 10.06
CA PHE A 43 -4.61 4.85 8.79
C PHE A 43 -3.20 5.36 8.46
N LEU A 44 -2.91 6.64 8.69
CA LEU A 44 -1.55 7.19 8.52
C LEU A 44 -0.53 6.51 9.44
N ALA A 45 -0.88 6.29 10.71
CA ALA A 45 0.00 5.57 11.64
C ALA A 45 0.32 4.15 11.15
N LEU A 46 -0.67 3.45 10.60
CA LEU A 46 -0.48 2.15 9.96
C LEU A 46 0.47 2.25 8.75
N LEU A 47 0.25 3.20 7.84
CA LEU A 47 1.10 3.37 6.65
C LEU A 47 2.55 3.70 7.01
N CYS A 48 2.78 4.56 8.00
CA CYS A 48 4.12 4.84 8.50
C CYS A 48 4.77 3.60 9.13
N GLY A 49 4.01 2.79 9.88
CA GLY A 49 4.51 1.57 10.50
C GLY A 49 4.94 0.48 9.50
N TYR A 50 4.36 0.48 8.30
CA TYR A 50 4.67 -0.47 7.22
C TYR A 50 5.51 0.14 6.07
N ASP A 51 5.92 1.40 6.18
CA ASP A 51 6.64 2.15 5.14
C ASP A 51 5.87 2.22 3.79
N LEU A 52 4.55 2.43 3.88
CA LEU A 52 3.63 2.45 2.72
C LEU A 52 3.10 3.83 2.36
N ILE A 53 3.51 4.87 3.08
CA ILE A 53 3.03 6.24 2.84
C ILE A 53 3.30 6.70 1.40
N SER A 54 4.42 6.25 0.83
CA SER A 54 4.90 6.62 -0.50
C SER A 54 3.97 6.16 -1.63
N TYR A 55 3.09 5.18 -1.38
CA TYR A 55 2.08 4.71 -2.33
C TYR A 55 0.89 5.66 -2.43
N VAL A 56 0.56 6.39 -1.35
CA VAL A 56 -0.64 7.23 -1.31
C VAL A 56 -0.36 8.72 -1.47
N ASP A 57 0.83 9.18 -1.08
CA ASP A 57 1.24 10.58 -1.23
C ASP A 57 1.78 10.91 -2.65
N GLY A 58 2.00 9.89 -3.48
CA GLY A 58 2.50 10.04 -4.85
C GLY A 58 4.02 10.15 -4.95
N THR A 59 4.76 9.95 -3.85
CA THR A 59 6.23 9.93 -3.83
C THR A 59 6.77 8.78 -4.67
N THR A 60 6.14 7.60 -4.59
CA THR A 60 6.48 6.45 -5.43
C THR A 60 5.65 6.48 -6.71
N GLN A 61 6.30 6.76 -7.84
CA GLN A 61 5.65 6.65 -9.14
C GLN A 61 5.54 5.18 -9.57
N PRO A 62 4.47 4.80 -10.31
CA PRO A 62 4.34 3.47 -10.87
C PRO A 62 5.55 3.18 -11.77
N GLN A 63 6.17 2.03 -11.55
CA GLN A 63 7.28 1.56 -12.38
C GLN A 63 6.78 1.23 -13.80
N PRO A 64 7.63 1.32 -14.85
CA PRO A 64 7.26 0.86 -16.18
C PRO A 64 6.82 -0.61 -16.15
N THR A 65 5.74 -0.94 -16.84
CA THR A 65 5.19 -2.32 -16.87
C THR A 65 6.11 -3.33 -17.54
N GLN A 66 6.94 -2.85 -18.47
CA GLN A 66 7.89 -3.65 -19.24
C GLN A 66 9.28 -3.02 -19.22
N LEU A 67 10.31 -3.85 -19.38
CA LEU A 67 11.68 -3.43 -19.64
C LEU A 67 11.87 -3.07 -21.12
N ASP A 68 13.03 -2.51 -21.47
CA ASP A 68 13.35 -2.07 -22.84
C ASP A 68 13.31 -3.22 -23.88
N ASP A 69 13.48 -4.47 -23.43
CA ASP A 69 13.40 -5.68 -24.26
C ASP A 69 11.96 -6.22 -24.43
N GLY A 70 10.97 -5.54 -23.85
CA GLY A 70 9.56 -5.94 -23.87
C GLY A 70 9.18 -7.01 -22.83
N SER A 71 10.12 -7.48 -22.01
CA SER A 71 9.82 -8.43 -20.94
C SER A 71 9.10 -7.74 -19.75
N PRO A 72 8.29 -8.47 -18.96
CA PRO A 72 7.63 -7.90 -17.79
C PRO A 72 8.63 -7.38 -16.77
N ASN A 73 8.39 -6.17 -16.24
CA ASN A 73 9.25 -5.59 -15.24
C ASN A 73 8.94 -6.17 -13.84
N PRO A 74 9.88 -6.90 -13.20
CA PRO A 74 9.65 -7.46 -11.87
C PRO A 74 9.43 -6.40 -10.79
N THR A 75 10.00 -5.18 -10.94
CA THR A 75 9.79 -4.11 -9.97
C THR A 75 8.37 -3.55 -10.04
N TYR A 76 7.79 -3.44 -11.25
CA TYR A 76 6.38 -3.10 -11.42
C TYR A 76 5.46 -4.16 -10.81
N ILE A 77 5.75 -5.45 -11.04
CA ILE A 77 4.93 -6.53 -10.48
C ILE A 77 4.92 -6.47 -8.95
N LEU A 78 6.07 -6.22 -8.33
CA LEU A 78 6.17 -6.10 -6.87
C LEU A 78 5.43 -4.85 -6.36
N TRP A 79 5.67 -3.71 -6.99
CA TRP A 79 4.99 -2.45 -6.66
C TRP A 79 3.47 -2.60 -6.77
N HIS A 80 2.97 -3.16 -7.87
CA HIS A 80 1.56 -3.35 -8.12
C HIS A 80 0.93 -4.29 -7.08
N LYS A 81 1.60 -5.38 -6.70
CA LYS A 81 1.12 -6.26 -5.61
C LYS A 81 0.98 -5.51 -4.29
N GLN A 82 1.93 -4.63 -3.96
CA GLN A 82 1.89 -3.84 -2.74
C GLN A 82 0.78 -2.78 -2.79
N ASP A 83 0.61 -2.09 -3.93
CA ASP A 83 -0.49 -1.15 -4.15
C ASP A 83 -1.86 -1.83 -4.02
N GLN A 84 -2.05 -3.01 -4.63
CA GLN A 84 -3.31 -3.74 -4.56
C GLN A 84 -3.60 -4.28 -3.15
N LEU A 85 -2.57 -4.68 -2.40
CA LEU A 85 -2.72 -5.02 -0.99
C LEU A 85 -3.21 -3.80 -0.20
N LEU A 86 -2.57 -2.64 -0.39
CA LEU A 86 -2.95 -1.41 0.27
C LEU A 86 -4.36 -0.94 -0.12
N LEU A 87 -4.73 -1.08 -1.40
CA LEU A 87 -6.09 -0.82 -1.89
C LEU A 87 -7.10 -1.69 -1.14
N SER A 88 -6.82 -2.99 -0.97
CA SER A 88 -7.70 -3.88 -0.20
C SER A 88 -7.88 -3.43 1.26
N TRP A 89 -6.83 -2.87 1.88
CA TRP A 89 -6.89 -2.34 3.24
C TRP A 89 -7.74 -1.08 3.31
N LEU A 90 -7.56 -0.18 2.35
CA LEU A 90 -8.36 1.04 2.23
C LEU A 90 -9.84 0.67 2.11
N LEU A 91 -10.20 -0.16 1.14
CA LEU A 91 -11.58 -0.59 0.88
C LEU A 91 -12.21 -1.32 2.08
N SER A 92 -11.44 -2.14 2.79
CA SER A 92 -11.91 -2.85 3.99
C SER A 92 -12.18 -1.92 5.18
N SER A 93 -11.56 -0.75 5.17
CA SER A 93 -11.69 0.27 6.21
C SER A 93 -12.84 1.26 5.96
N LEU A 94 -13.64 1.08 4.91
CA LEU A 94 -14.76 1.95 4.57
C LEU A 94 -16.08 1.37 5.08
N THR A 95 -17.05 2.23 5.41
CA THR A 95 -18.46 1.82 5.41
C THR A 95 -18.92 1.57 3.97
N GLU A 96 -19.97 0.78 3.80
CA GLU A 96 -20.56 0.47 2.48
C GLU A 96 -20.88 1.74 1.68
N SER A 97 -21.51 2.73 2.33
CA SER A 97 -21.83 4.03 1.73
C SER A 97 -20.64 4.86 1.25
N VAL A 98 -19.46 4.67 1.83
CA VAL A 98 -18.22 5.34 1.39
C VAL A 98 -17.52 4.49 0.35
N HIS A 99 -17.58 3.16 0.46
CA HIS A 99 -17.05 2.23 -0.53
C HIS A 99 -17.70 2.47 -1.90
N GLU A 100 -19.02 2.59 -1.96
CA GLU A 100 -19.77 2.85 -3.20
C GLU A 100 -19.23 4.06 -3.99
N GLN A 101 -18.70 5.06 -3.30
CA GLN A 101 -18.18 6.29 -3.90
C GLN A 101 -16.81 6.13 -4.57
N VAL A 102 -16.05 5.10 -4.20
CA VAL A 102 -14.70 4.84 -4.72
C VAL A 102 -14.65 3.65 -5.68
N VAL A 103 -15.80 3.06 -6.01
CA VAL A 103 -15.91 1.99 -6.99
C VAL A 103 -15.33 2.44 -8.33
N GLY A 104 -14.45 1.63 -8.92
CA GLY A 104 -13.77 1.93 -10.17
C GLY A 104 -12.44 2.67 -10.02
N LEU A 105 -12.05 3.06 -8.80
CA LEU A 105 -10.68 3.52 -8.53
C LEU A 105 -9.77 2.31 -8.31
N GLU A 106 -8.78 2.15 -9.17
CA GLU A 106 -7.97 0.92 -9.25
C GLU A 106 -6.65 0.98 -8.47
N SER A 107 -6.29 2.13 -7.88
CA SER A 107 -5.05 2.28 -7.11
C SER A 107 -5.30 2.84 -5.71
N SER A 108 -4.41 2.48 -4.78
CA SER A 108 -4.46 3.01 -3.41
C SER A 108 -4.34 4.54 -3.38
N HIS A 109 -3.50 5.10 -4.26
CA HIS A 109 -3.36 6.53 -4.45
C HIS A 109 -4.67 7.20 -4.85
N ALA A 110 -5.37 6.67 -5.87
CA ALA A 110 -6.61 7.27 -6.36
C ALA A 110 -7.69 7.28 -5.27
N VAL A 111 -7.86 6.17 -4.56
CA VAL A 111 -8.81 6.08 -3.43
C VAL A 111 -8.42 7.06 -2.33
N TRP A 112 -7.14 7.12 -1.94
CA TRP A 112 -6.68 8.03 -0.90
C TRP A 112 -6.93 9.50 -1.24
N GLN A 113 -6.65 9.91 -2.47
CA GLN A 113 -6.90 11.27 -2.95
C GLN A 113 -8.40 11.61 -2.99
N TYR A 114 -9.24 10.67 -3.43
CA TYR A 114 -10.68 10.84 -3.42
C TYR A 114 -11.22 11.04 -1.99
N LEU A 115 -10.85 10.16 -1.07
CA LEU A 115 -11.29 10.25 0.33
C LEU A 115 -10.78 11.54 0.98
N SER A 116 -9.53 11.92 0.68
CA SER A 116 -8.95 13.14 1.22
C SER A 116 -9.65 14.39 0.70
N SER A 117 -9.91 14.49 -0.59
CA SER A 117 -10.63 15.64 -1.16
C SER A 117 -12.08 15.73 -0.71
N THR A 118 -12.77 14.59 -0.57
CA THR A 118 -14.20 14.54 -0.22
C THR A 118 -14.45 14.88 1.24
N PHE A 119 -13.66 14.33 2.16
CA PHE A 119 -13.95 14.42 3.60
C PHE A 119 -13.06 15.41 4.38
N SER A 120 -11.97 15.92 3.79
CA SER A 120 -11.14 16.94 4.48
C SER A 120 -11.84 18.28 4.66
N SER A 121 -12.77 18.65 3.77
CA SER A 121 -13.56 19.88 3.89
C SER A 121 -14.79 19.74 4.79
N GLN A 122 -15.12 18.52 5.20
CA GLN A 122 -16.33 18.20 5.98
C GLN A 122 -16.05 17.99 7.47
N SER A 123 -14.77 18.01 7.87
CA SER A 123 -14.30 17.72 9.23
C SER A 123 -13.84 18.96 9.99
#